data_AF-A0AAD8FEX8-F1
#
_entry.id   AF-A0AAD8FEX8-F1
#
_cell.length_a   1.000
_cell.length_b   1.000
_cell.length_c   1.000
_cell.angle_alpha   90.00
_cell.angle_beta   90.00
_cell.angle_gamma   90.00
#
_symmetry.space_group_name_H-M   'P 1'
#
loop_
_entity.id
_entity.type
_entity.pdbx_description
1 polymer ?
#
loop_
_entity_poly.entity_id
_entity_poly.type
_entity_poly.pdbx_seq_one_letter_code
_entity_poly.pdbx_strand_id
1 'polypeptide(L)'
;MSLIKSALVLVLCALNLSQEFLVRKSVERLNSEELLDLHEALQNAVEDNSSKGYASIAAYHGYPAQCTAWGLKLGCSVHGVSIFPQWHRLYVVQMEQAFHEKGLTIGVPYWDWTRPLVRLPGLVSQLVFTERVSGKAKRNAWYQGQIVIGDQMIRTARSVDKRLFQKYGPGEHTNLFEQVLNALEYKDYNQFEVQLEIAQNTIHHLVGGRNKYSMSNLDYASYDPIFFLHHANVDRIYTIYERLYGSGRINSFDVQTFIKPVYPFSWETNPFNITKDQSKPKSTFTFKHSPLGYKYQDLTLNGLDSMALQKLIKERREKPRAFAVFRLNSFRTSAEIKVQVCIPASNAGTDNYCEYAGAFFLLGGPLEMPWAFSNPYYFEVTKTVQRMKLPLDGNYRIEAEIYSVNGARLPDYFLPHPFVSFRPGSEDKDPPIQRSDVTKDVTVRKDVDRLSREEVVELRRVMQNLQKDKSVEGYQAMAEFHGNPGMCPHPTSQDRKYCSNLGQPSFPHWHRLMIVQLEDALRKRGSPIGVPYWDWTKLNTSIPLLAADPDYIDPYRQVNLCYNITG
;
A
#
# COMPACT_ATOMS: atom_id res chain seq x y z
N MET A 1 -60.10 -28.24 12.81
CA MET A 1 -59.23 -27.99 11.63
C MET A 1 -58.43 -26.67 11.66
N SER A 2 -58.58 -25.79 12.68
CA SER A 2 -57.81 -24.53 12.76
C SER A 2 -56.47 -24.66 13.51
N LEU A 3 -56.40 -25.55 14.52
CA LEU A 3 -55.20 -25.74 15.35
C LEU A 3 -54.03 -26.48 14.66
N ILE A 4 -54.31 -27.26 13.61
CA ILE A 4 -53.28 -28.02 12.87
C ILE A 4 -52.54 -27.11 11.86
N LYS A 5 -53.18 -26.05 11.35
CA LYS A 5 -52.54 -25.10 10.43
C LYS A 5 -51.55 -24.17 11.14
N SER A 6 -51.82 -23.77 12.37
CA SER A 6 -50.92 -22.91 13.15
C SER A 6 -49.66 -23.63 13.63
N ALA A 7 -49.75 -24.93 13.95
CA ALA A 7 -48.59 -25.75 14.28
C ALA A 7 -47.69 -26.00 13.05
N LEU A 8 -48.27 -26.19 11.86
CA LEU A 8 -47.50 -26.35 10.62
C LEU A 8 -46.75 -25.06 10.23
N VAL A 9 -47.36 -23.89 10.43
CA VAL A 9 -46.73 -22.58 10.14
C VAL A 9 -45.61 -22.24 11.14
N LEU A 10 -45.73 -22.64 12.41
CA LEU A 10 -44.66 -22.47 13.40
C LEU A 10 -43.48 -23.44 13.19
N VAL A 11 -43.74 -24.66 12.71
CA VAL A 11 -42.67 -25.59 12.31
C VAL A 11 -42.01 -25.15 11.00
N LEU A 12 -42.75 -24.58 10.06
CA LEU A 12 -42.20 -23.98 8.83
C LEU A 12 -41.44 -22.67 9.07
N CYS A 13 -41.80 -21.88 10.10
CA CYS A 13 -41.03 -20.70 10.51
C CYS A 13 -39.79 -21.02 11.35
N ALA A 14 -39.77 -22.14 12.08
CA ALA A 14 -38.56 -22.66 12.75
C ALA A 14 -37.59 -23.35 11.77
N LEU A 15 -38.05 -23.66 10.55
CA LEU A 15 -37.24 -24.11 9.41
C LEU A 15 -36.64 -22.96 8.59
N ASN A 16 -36.76 -21.69 9.05
CA ASN A 16 -35.86 -20.63 8.60
C ASN A 16 -34.46 -20.88 9.16
N LEU A 17 -33.78 -21.81 8.49
CA LEU A 17 -32.35 -21.85 8.24
C LEU A 17 -31.53 -21.11 9.30
N SER A 18 -31.22 -21.80 10.41
CA SER A 18 -29.90 -21.58 10.99
C SER A 18 -28.90 -21.87 9.87
N GLN A 19 -28.39 -20.83 9.23
CA GLN A 19 -27.35 -20.97 8.22
C GLN A 19 -26.17 -21.63 8.92
N GLU A 20 -25.92 -22.89 8.62
CA GLU A 20 -24.91 -23.69 9.29
C GLU A 20 -23.54 -23.10 8.91
N PHE A 21 -22.93 -22.36 9.84
CA PHE A 21 -21.66 -21.69 9.57
C PHE A 21 -20.54 -22.72 9.48
N LEU A 22 -19.84 -22.75 8.34
CA LEU A 22 -18.59 -23.49 8.22
C LEU A 22 -17.53 -22.87 9.14
N VAL A 23 -16.85 -23.71 9.92
CA VAL A 23 -15.83 -23.25 10.87
C VAL A 23 -14.45 -23.47 10.27
N ARG A 24 -13.74 -22.37 9.98
CA ARG A 24 -12.32 -22.41 9.57
C ARG A 24 -11.43 -22.56 10.79
N LYS A 25 -10.69 -23.66 10.84
CA LYS A 25 -9.76 -24.02 11.93
C LYS A 25 -8.31 -23.84 11.49
N SER A 26 -7.39 -23.78 12.45
CA SER A 26 -5.97 -23.83 12.13
C SER A 26 -5.61 -25.23 11.64
N VAL A 27 -4.79 -25.34 10.58
CA VAL A 27 -4.31 -26.62 10.05
C VAL A 27 -3.64 -27.48 11.15
N GLU A 28 -2.94 -26.84 12.08
CA GLU A 28 -2.24 -27.52 13.20
C GLU A 28 -3.18 -28.04 14.31
N ARG A 29 -4.46 -27.64 14.29
CA ARG A 29 -5.47 -28.03 15.28
C ARG A 29 -6.53 -28.97 14.71
N LEU A 30 -6.38 -29.41 13.46
CA LEU A 30 -7.27 -30.39 12.87
C LEU A 30 -7.05 -31.75 13.54
N ASN A 31 -8.15 -32.42 13.87
CA ASN A 31 -8.08 -33.80 14.33
C ASN A 31 -7.86 -34.76 13.14
N SER A 32 -7.61 -36.03 13.43
CA SER A 32 -7.29 -37.03 12.38
C SER A 32 -8.45 -37.29 11.41
N GLU A 33 -9.70 -37.16 11.85
CA GLU A 33 -10.88 -37.31 11.00
C GLU A 33 -11.03 -36.12 10.06
N GLU A 34 -10.92 -34.90 10.60
CA GLU A 34 -10.97 -33.66 9.80
C GLU A 34 -9.85 -33.60 8.74
N LEU A 35 -8.65 -34.09 9.08
CA LEU A 35 -7.55 -34.19 8.13
C LEU A 35 -7.86 -35.16 6.99
N LEU A 36 -8.46 -36.31 7.28
CA LEU A 36 -8.85 -37.29 6.27
C LEU A 36 -9.97 -36.77 5.38
N ASP A 37 -11.02 -36.19 5.96
CA ASP A 37 -12.13 -35.57 5.22
C ASP A 37 -11.61 -34.47 4.28
N LEU A 38 -10.60 -33.71 4.72
CA LEU A 38 -9.95 -32.68 3.91
C LEU A 38 -9.07 -33.25 2.77
N HIS A 39 -8.41 -34.39 2.99
CA HIS A 39 -7.71 -35.10 1.92
C HIS A 39 -8.69 -35.61 0.87
N GLU A 40 -9.78 -36.25 1.31
CA GLU A 40 -10.81 -36.81 0.42
C GLU A 40 -11.55 -35.72 -0.36
N ALA A 41 -11.93 -34.61 0.29
CA ALA A 41 -12.59 -33.49 -0.36
C ALA A 41 -11.74 -32.86 -1.47
N LEU A 42 -10.43 -32.62 -1.22
CA LEU A 42 -9.54 -32.10 -2.26
C LEU A 42 -9.33 -33.13 -3.37
N GLN A 43 -9.14 -34.41 -3.04
CA GLN A 43 -8.97 -35.47 -4.05
C GLN A 43 -10.19 -35.53 -4.98
N ASN A 44 -11.40 -35.52 -4.42
CA ASN A 44 -12.65 -35.51 -5.17
C ASN A 44 -12.84 -34.23 -5.99
N ALA A 45 -12.36 -33.08 -5.50
CA ALA A 45 -12.38 -31.83 -6.25
C ALA A 45 -11.38 -31.83 -7.42
N VAL A 46 -10.22 -32.48 -7.27
CA VAL A 46 -9.21 -32.62 -8.34
C VAL A 46 -9.70 -33.56 -9.45
N GLU A 47 -10.47 -34.60 -9.10
CA GLU A 47 -11.05 -35.55 -10.05
C GLU A 47 -12.31 -35.01 -10.76
N ASP A 48 -12.88 -33.91 -10.26
CA ASP A 48 -14.05 -33.26 -10.85
C ASP A 48 -13.66 -32.36 -12.03
N ASN A 49 -14.14 -32.70 -13.23
CA ASN A 49 -13.90 -31.95 -14.47
C ASN A 49 -14.99 -30.90 -14.77
N SER A 50 -15.96 -30.70 -13.87
CA SER A 50 -17.01 -29.69 -14.02
C SER A 50 -16.52 -28.29 -13.65
N SER A 51 -17.40 -27.28 -13.74
CA SER A 51 -17.12 -25.92 -13.26
C SER A 51 -16.90 -25.84 -11.74
N LYS A 52 -17.23 -26.89 -11.00
CA LYS A 52 -17.03 -27.01 -9.55
C LYS A 52 -15.71 -27.69 -9.17
N GLY A 53 -14.98 -28.20 -10.16
CA GLY A 53 -13.69 -28.84 -9.98
C GLY A 53 -12.57 -27.90 -9.59
N TYR A 54 -11.52 -28.45 -8.97
CA TYR A 54 -10.37 -27.70 -8.47
C TYR A 54 -9.69 -26.92 -9.59
N ALA A 55 -9.46 -27.54 -10.76
CA ALA A 55 -8.80 -26.89 -11.90
C ALA A 55 -9.62 -25.71 -12.46
N SER A 56 -10.95 -25.87 -12.53
CA SER A 56 -11.89 -24.83 -12.99
C SER A 56 -11.92 -23.63 -12.05
N ILE A 57 -11.87 -23.87 -10.73
CA ILE A 57 -11.82 -22.80 -9.73
C ILE A 57 -10.41 -22.18 -9.67
N ALA A 58 -9.33 -22.97 -9.77
CA ALA A 58 -7.95 -22.47 -9.84
C ALA A 58 -7.78 -21.45 -10.99
N ALA A 59 -8.43 -21.71 -12.13
CA ALA A 59 -8.44 -20.86 -13.31
C ALA A 59 -9.08 -19.46 -13.10
N TYR A 60 -9.82 -19.23 -12.01
CA TYR A 60 -10.42 -17.91 -11.74
C TYR A 60 -9.37 -16.85 -11.36
N HIS A 61 -8.16 -17.25 -10.98
CA HIS A 61 -7.15 -16.33 -10.47
C HIS A 61 -6.28 -15.75 -11.59
N GLY A 62 -5.36 -16.54 -12.12
CA GLY A 62 -4.35 -16.10 -13.08
C GLY A 62 -4.54 -16.73 -14.45
N TYR A 63 -3.87 -17.86 -14.67
CA TYR A 63 -3.94 -18.64 -15.91
C TYR A 63 -5.13 -19.62 -15.88
N PRO A 64 -5.78 -19.88 -17.02
CA PRO A 64 -5.70 -19.12 -18.27
C PRO A 64 -6.32 -17.73 -18.11
N ALA A 65 -5.92 -16.79 -18.96
CA ALA A 65 -6.51 -15.46 -18.97
C ALA A 65 -7.99 -15.51 -19.40
N GLN A 66 -8.91 -15.26 -18.45
CA GLN A 66 -10.36 -15.25 -18.69
C GLN A 66 -10.94 -13.83 -18.71
N CYS A 67 -10.26 -12.86 -18.11
CA CYS A 67 -10.72 -11.47 -18.03
C CYS A 67 -10.13 -10.62 -19.16
N THR A 68 -10.81 -9.51 -19.46
CA THR A 68 -10.36 -8.54 -20.46
C THR A 68 -10.42 -7.14 -19.89
N ALA A 69 -9.31 -6.40 -19.96
CA ALA A 69 -9.25 -4.99 -19.61
C ALA A 69 -8.34 -4.26 -20.60
N TRP A 70 -8.73 -3.05 -21.03
CA TRP A 70 -7.98 -2.24 -22.02
C TRP A 70 -7.60 -3.01 -23.31
N GLY A 71 -8.45 -3.93 -23.76
CA GLY A 71 -8.21 -4.75 -24.96
C GLY A 71 -7.21 -5.90 -24.76
N LEU A 72 -6.68 -6.10 -23.55
CA LEU A 72 -5.76 -7.20 -23.21
C LEU A 72 -6.52 -8.34 -22.53
N LYS A 73 -6.15 -9.59 -22.85
CA LYS A 73 -6.57 -10.77 -22.09
C LYS A 73 -5.67 -10.93 -20.85
N LEU A 74 -6.28 -10.98 -19.68
CA LEU A 74 -5.62 -10.93 -18.37
C LEU A 74 -6.20 -11.99 -17.43
N GLY A 75 -5.48 -12.29 -16.35
CA GLY A 75 -6.04 -13.00 -15.20
C GLY A 75 -7.15 -12.16 -14.54
N CYS A 76 -8.07 -12.83 -13.84
CA CYS A 76 -9.19 -12.14 -13.20
C CYS A 76 -8.91 -11.69 -11.76
N SER A 77 -7.84 -12.19 -11.15
CA SER A 77 -7.44 -11.81 -9.78
C SER A 77 -7.09 -10.33 -9.69
N VAL A 78 -7.57 -9.66 -8.64
CA VAL A 78 -7.27 -8.24 -8.38
C VAL A 78 -6.11 -8.13 -7.38
N HIS A 79 -5.12 -7.31 -7.73
CA HIS A 79 -3.90 -7.07 -6.96
C HIS A 79 -3.55 -5.59 -7.05
N GLY A 80 -2.86 -5.06 -6.04
CA GLY A 80 -2.40 -3.68 -6.01
C GLY A 80 -3.51 -2.64 -5.84
N VAL A 81 -4.69 -3.06 -5.39
CA VAL A 81 -5.90 -2.24 -5.30
C VAL A 81 -6.69 -2.59 -4.05
N SER A 82 -7.38 -1.59 -3.49
CA SER A 82 -8.11 -1.68 -2.21
C SER A 82 -9.11 -2.86 -2.10
N ILE A 83 -9.55 -3.47 -3.20
CA ILE A 83 -10.48 -4.61 -3.18
C ILE A 83 -9.79 -6.00 -3.16
N PHE A 84 -8.45 -6.05 -3.09
CA PHE A 84 -7.66 -7.29 -2.99
C PHE A 84 -8.16 -8.22 -1.88
N PRO A 85 -8.38 -7.76 -0.62
CA PRO A 85 -8.85 -8.65 0.44
C PRO A 85 -10.23 -9.24 0.18
N GLN A 86 -11.14 -8.48 -0.43
CA GLN A 86 -12.52 -8.89 -0.71
C GLN A 86 -12.57 -9.94 -1.82
N TRP A 87 -11.79 -9.75 -2.89
CA TRP A 87 -11.72 -10.71 -3.98
C TRP A 87 -11.16 -12.06 -3.51
N HIS A 88 -10.05 -12.03 -2.76
CA HIS A 88 -9.44 -13.25 -2.23
C HIS A 88 -10.30 -13.93 -1.15
N ARG A 89 -11.05 -13.15 -0.35
CA ARG A 89 -12.07 -13.68 0.56
C ARG A 89 -13.13 -14.48 -0.19
N LEU A 90 -13.72 -13.90 -1.24
CA LEU A 90 -14.69 -14.61 -2.08
C LEU A 90 -14.07 -15.84 -2.75
N TYR A 91 -12.79 -15.75 -3.11
CA TYR A 91 -12.10 -16.86 -3.77
C TYR A 91 -11.91 -18.07 -2.85
N VAL A 92 -11.57 -17.84 -1.57
CA VAL A 92 -11.55 -18.93 -0.58
C VAL A 92 -12.96 -19.50 -0.36
N VAL A 93 -13.99 -18.66 -0.33
CA VAL A 93 -15.39 -19.13 -0.23
C VAL A 93 -15.78 -19.97 -1.45
N GLN A 94 -15.37 -19.60 -2.67
CA GLN A 94 -15.62 -20.37 -3.88
C GLN A 94 -15.08 -21.81 -3.77
N MET A 95 -13.82 -21.96 -3.33
CA MET A 95 -13.21 -23.27 -3.13
C MET A 95 -13.84 -24.02 -1.94
N GLU A 96 -14.20 -23.29 -0.88
CA GLU A 96 -14.87 -23.84 0.29
C GLU A 96 -16.23 -24.46 -0.04
N GLN A 97 -17.02 -23.82 -0.91
CA GLN A 97 -18.29 -24.40 -1.40
C GLN A 97 -18.06 -25.68 -2.20
N ALA A 98 -17.00 -25.72 -3.03
CA ALA A 98 -16.64 -26.93 -3.76
C ALA A 98 -16.28 -28.08 -2.82
N PHE A 99 -15.45 -27.84 -1.80
CA PHE A 99 -15.13 -28.87 -0.81
C PHE A 99 -16.35 -29.31 0.00
N HIS A 100 -17.25 -28.38 0.33
CA HIS A 100 -18.48 -28.68 1.05
C HIS A 100 -19.38 -29.65 0.26
N GLU A 101 -19.57 -29.44 -1.05
CA GLU A 101 -20.29 -30.38 -1.91
C GLU A 101 -19.59 -31.74 -2.06
N LYS A 102 -18.28 -31.82 -1.78
CA LYS A 102 -17.52 -33.07 -1.71
C LYS A 102 -17.47 -33.71 -0.31
N GLY A 103 -18.31 -33.23 0.62
CA GLY A 103 -18.50 -33.83 1.95
C GLY A 103 -17.69 -33.18 3.07
N LEU A 104 -16.94 -32.10 2.82
CA LEU A 104 -16.23 -31.40 3.88
C LEU A 104 -17.21 -30.65 4.80
N THR A 105 -17.18 -30.98 6.09
CA THR A 105 -18.09 -30.41 7.10
C THR A 105 -17.52 -29.18 7.82
N ILE A 106 -16.22 -28.95 7.71
CA ILE A 106 -15.53 -27.76 8.21
C ILE A 106 -15.27 -26.75 7.09
N GLY A 107 -14.93 -25.51 7.46
CA GLY A 107 -14.45 -24.54 6.48
C GLY A 107 -13.00 -24.80 6.07
N VAL A 108 -12.55 -24.17 4.99
CA VAL A 108 -11.14 -24.25 4.53
C VAL A 108 -10.22 -23.82 5.67
N PRO A 109 -9.32 -24.69 6.14
CA PRO A 109 -8.47 -24.37 7.28
C PRO A 109 -7.42 -23.33 6.90
N TYR A 110 -6.96 -22.57 7.90
CA TYR A 110 -5.94 -21.55 7.72
C TYR A 110 -4.57 -22.01 8.24
N TRP A 111 -3.52 -21.66 7.49
CA TRP A 111 -2.14 -21.84 7.93
C TRP A 111 -1.62 -20.54 8.56
N ASP A 112 -1.49 -20.52 9.89
CA ASP A 112 -1.01 -19.34 10.63
C ASP A 112 0.52 -19.20 10.55
N TRP A 113 0.98 -18.61 9.44
CA TRP A 113 2.38 -18.32 9.18
C TRP A 113 2.94 -17.11 9.96
N THR A 114 2.11 -16.44 10.79
CA THR A 114 2.59 -15.37 11.67
C THR A 114 3.35 -15.92 12.88
N ARG A 115 3.05 -17.19 13.23
CA ARG A 115 3.75 -17.94 14.26
C ARG A 115 5.11 -18.43 13.75
N PRO A 116 6.06 -18.70 14.65
CA PRO A 116 7.29 -19.38 14.30
C PRO A 116 7.07 -20.71 13.56
N LEU A 117 7.81 -20.88 12.46
CA LEU A 117 7.72 -22.06 11.60
C LEU A 117 9.03 -22.83 11.63
N VAL A 118 8.93 -24.16 11.78
CA VAL A 118 10.07 -25.09 11.65
C VAL A 118 10.02 -25.93 10.38
N ARG A 119 8.82 -26.10 9.81
CA ARG A 119 8.55 -26.81 8.55
C ARG A 119 7.21 -26.35 7.99
N LEU A 120 6.92 -26.69 6.74
CA LEU A 120 5.56 -26.58 6.21
C LEU A 120 4.61 -27.54 6.96
N PRO A 121 3.30 -27.24 7.03
CA PRO A 121 2.32 -28.13 7.65
C PRO A 121 2.39 -29.56 7.08
N GLY A 122 2.15 -30.57 7.93
CA GLY A 122 2.19 -31.99 7.53
C GLY A 122 1.28 -32.28 6.34
N LEU A 123 0.08 -31.68 6.36
CA LEU A 123 -0.95 -31.76 5.32
C LEU A 123 -0.40 -31.49 3.91
N VAL A 124 0.53 -30.54 3.76
CA VAL A 124 1.03 -30.10 2.45
C VAL A 124 2.45 -30.55 2.15
N SER A 125 3.15 -31.16 3.11
CA SER A 125 4.56 -31.57 2.97
C SER A 125 4.76 -33.07 2.75
N GLN A 126 3.78 -33.90 3.11
CA GLN A 126 3.82 -35.34 2.88
C GLN A 126 3.45 -35.68 1.42
N LEU A 127 4.23 -36.55 0.77
CA LEU A 127 4.00 -37.00 -0.61
C LEU A 127 2.78 -37.91 -0.75
N VAL A 128 2.49 -38.69 0.29
CA VAL A 128 1.40 -39.66 0.33
C VAL A 128 0.64 -39.55 1.65
N PHE A 129 -0.62 -39.93 1.64
CA PHE A 129 -1.45 -40.11 2.83
C PHE A 129 -2.09 -41.51 2.81
N THR A 130 -2.54 -42.00 3.96
CA THR A 130 -3.21 -43.30 4.05
C THR A 130 -4.71 -43.09 3.93
N GLU A 131 -5.34 -43.69 2.93
CA GLU A 131 -6.79 -43.58 2.70
C GLU A 131 -7.60 -44.38 3.72
N ARG A 132 -8.73 -43.82 4.17
CA ARG A 132 -9.61 -44.42 5.20
C ARG A 132 -10.20 -45.77 4.79
N VAL A 133 -10.72 -45.86 3.56
CA VAL A 133 -11.47 -47.04 3.09
C VAL A 133 -10.54 -48.18 2.70
N SER A 134 -9.51 -47.90 1.90
CA SER A 134 -8.63 -48.96 1.36
C SER A 134 -7.43 -49.28 2.24
N GLY A 135 -7.07 -48.39 3.18
CA GLY A 135 -5.83 -48.48 3.96
C GLY A 135 -4.56 -48.33 3.13
N LYS A 136 -4.66 -47.98 1.84
CA LYS A 136 -3.51 -47.86 0.93
C LYS A 136 -2.94 -46.44 0.96
N ALA A 137 -1.64 -46.35 0.73
CA ALA A 137 -0.97 -45.07 0.51
C ALA A 137 -1.41 -44.50 -0.85
N LYS A 138 -2.06 -43.32 -0.84
CA LYS A 138 -2.42 -42.54 -2.02
C LYS A 138 -1.55 -41.29 -2.11
N ARG A 139 -1.34 -40.80 -3.33
CA ARG A 139 -0.64 -39.53 -3.55
C ARG A 139 -1.43 -38.40 -2.88
N ASN A 140 -0.73 -37.55 -2.15
CA ASN A 140 -1.34 -36.42 -1.50
C ASN A 140 -1.62 -35.28 -2.49
N ALA A 141 -2.89 -35.00 -2.75
CA ALA A 141 -3.31 -33.88 -3.60
C ALA A 141 -2.83 -32.52 -3.03
N TRP A 142 -2.72 -32.37 -1.71
CA TRP A 142 -2.24 -31.15 -1.06
C TRP A 142 -0.75 -30.87 -1.26
N TYR A 143 0.02 -31.85 -1.75
CA TYR A 143 1.46 -31.69 -1.97
C TYR A 143 1.77 -30.85 -3.21
N GLN A 144 1.00 -31.01 -4.29
CA GLN A 144 1.20 -30.32 -5.56
C GLN A 144 -0.08 -30.31 -6.41
N GLY A 145 -0.29 -29.21 -7.14
CA GLY A 145 -1.37 -29.06 -8.11
C GLY A 145 -1.03 -29.58 -9.50
N GLN A 146 -2.05 -29.63 -10.37
CA GLN A 146 -1.91 -29.95 -11.79
C GLN A 146 -2.44 -28.78 -12.63
N ILE A 147 -1.74 -28.47 -13.71
CA ILE A 147 -2.04 -27.39 -14.65
C ILE A 147 -2.04 -27.99 -16.05
N VAL A 148 -3.09 -27.74 -16.82
CA VAL A 148 -3.14 -28.10 -18.25
C VAL A 148 -2.74 -26.87 -19.06
N ILE A 149 -1.63 -26.98 -19.81
CA ILE A 149 -1.12 -25.92 -20.69
C ILE A 149 -0.96 -26.50 -22.09
N GLY A 150 -1.85 -26.08 -23.01
CA GLY A 150 -1.97 -26.74 -24.30
C GLY A 150 -2.25 -28.24 -24.10
N ASP A 151 -1.44 -29.09 -24.73
CA ASP A 151 -1.57 -30.55 -24.63
C ASP A 151 -0.76 -31.16 -23.46
N GLN A 152 -0.13 -30.34 -22.62
CA GLN A 152 0.75 -30.80 -21.54
C GLN A 152 0.11 -30.62 -20.17
N MET A 153 0.20 -31.67 -19.34
CA MET A 153 -0.08 -31.58 -17.91
C MET A 153 1.22 -31.33 -17.14
N ILE A 154 1.28 -30.18 -16.49
CA ILE A 154 2.39 -29.70 -15.66
C ILE A 154 1.97 -29.77 -14.20
N ARG A 155 2.90 -30.10 -13.31
CA ARG A 155 2.65 -30.07 -11.86
C ARG A 155 3.28 -28.87 -11.22
N THR A 156 2.59 -28.29 -10.23
CA THR A 156 3.22 -27.24 -9.43
C THR A 156 4.35 -27.81 -8.61
N ALA A 157 5.34 -26.99 -8.28
CA ALA A 157 6.42 -27.39 -7.38
C ALA A 157 6.86 -26.21 -6.51
N ARG A 158 7.15 -26.51 -5.24
CA ARG A 158 7.53 -25.52 -4.23
C ARG A 158 9.03 -25.61 -3.98
N SER A 159 9.75 -24.51 -4.17
CA SER A 159 11.16 -24.39 -3.82
C SER A 159 11.31 -23.55 -2.55
N VAL A 160 10.93 -24.14 -1.41
CA VAL A 160 10.81 -23.41 -0.13
C VAL A 160 12.14 -22.79 0.30
N ASP A 161 12.13 -21.47 0.47
CA ASP A 161 13.25 -20.67 0.93
C ASP A 161 13.43 -20.81 2.45
N LYS A 162 14.69 -21.00 2.89
CA LYS A 162 15.03 -21.17 4.31
C LYS A 162 14.68 -19.95 5.16
N ARG A 163 14.54 -18.76 4.56
CA ARG A 163 14.08 -17.53 5.24
C ARG A 163 12.66 -17.63 5.77
N LEU A 164 11.88 -18.63 5.36
CA LEU A 164 10.57 -18.93 5.96
C LEU A 164 10.70 -19.45 7.40
N PHE A 165 11.77 -20.18 7.70
CA PHE A 165 12.01 -20.83 9.00
C PHE A 165 12.96 -20.00 9.86
N GLN A 166 12.51 -18.78 10.20
CA GLN A 166 13.33 -17.78 10.90
C GLN A 166 13.67 -18.23 12.32
N LYS A 167 14.93 -18.03 12.71
CA LYS A 167 15.35 -18.08 14.11
C LYS A 167 15.11 -16.71 14.74
N TYR A 168 14.64 -16.71 15.98
CA TYR A 168 14.32 -15.49 16.73
C TYR A 168 14.86 -15.63 18.16
N GLY A 169 15.29 -14.52 18.74
CA GLY A 169 15.74 -14.44 20.12
C GLY A 169 14.59 -14.37 21.13
N PRO A 170 14.88 -14.52 22.43
CA PRO A 170 13.90 -14.28 23.49
C PRO A 170 13.31 -12.86 23.38
N GLY A 171 11.98 -12.75 23.32
CA GLY A 171 11.28 -11.47 23.22
C GLY A 171 11.21 -10.88 21.80
N GLU A 172 11.77 -11.55 20.79
CA GLU A 172 11.63 -11.14 19.38
C GLU A 172 10.42 -11.80 18.71
N HIS A 173 9.88 -11.12 17.71
CA HIS A 173 8.83 -11.65 16.85
C HIS A 173 9.35 -12.01 15.46
N THR A 174 8.61 -12.86 14.75
CA THR A 174 8.92 -13.19 13.34
C THR A 174 8.75 -11.96 12.46
N ASN A 175 9.49 -11.88 11.35
CA ASN A 175 9.33 -10.78 10.37
C ASN A 175 7.90 -10.74 9.82
N LEU A 176 7.29 -11.90 9.56
CA LEU A 176 5.90 -12.00 9.11
C LEU A 176 4.91 -11.43 10.13
N PHE A 177 5.10 -11.70 11.43
CA PHE A 177 4.29 -11.09 12.48
C PHE A 177 4.48 -9.58 12.53
N GLU A 178 5.72 -9.07 12.45
CA GLU A 178 6.00 -7.64 12.44
C GLU A 178 5.37 -6.93 11.23
N GLN A 179 5.39 -7.54 10.04
CA GLN A 179 4.74 -7.00 8.84
C GLN A 179 3.22 -6.94 9.01
N VAL A 180 2.59 -8.02 9.51
CA VAL A 180 1.14 -8.04 9.76
C VAL A 180 0.76 -7.07 10.87
N LEU A 181 1.57 -6.96 11.93
CA LEU A 181 1.33 -6.02 13.01
C LEU A 181 1.42 -4.57 12.48
N ASN A 182 2.43 -4.25 11.66
CA ASN A 182 2.55 -2.95 11.00
C ASN A 182 1.35 -2.65 10.10
N ALA A 183 0.79 -3.65 9.40
CA ALA A 183 -0.47 -3.47 8.66
C ALA A 183 -1.63 -3.13 9.60
N LEU A 184 -1.83 -3.94 10.65
CA LEU A 184 -2.89 -3.76 11.64
C LEU A 184 -2.76 -2.48 12.46
N GLU A 185 -1.61 -1.81 12.47
CA GLU A 185 -1.49 -0.50 13.08
C GLU A 185 -2.32 0.56 12.35
N TYR A 186 -2.62 0.42 11.06
CA TYR A 186 -3.32 1.47 10.32
C TYR A 186 -4.83 1.36 10.48
N LYS A 187 -5.49 2.48 10.88
CA LYS A 187 -6.95 2.59 10.90
C LYS A 187 -7.54 2.88 9.52
N ASP A 188 -6.75 3.50 8.64
CA ASP A 188 -7.14 3.73 7.25
C ASP A 188 -7.06 2.40 6.50
N TYR A 189 -8.19 1.99 5.92
CA TYR A 189 -8.33 0.70 5.27
C TYR A 189 -7.37 0.54 4.08
N ASN A 190 -7.18 1.58 3.28
CA ASN A 190 -6.33 1.48 2.10
C ASN A 190 -4.86 1.38 2.51
N GLN A 191 -4.45 2.11 3.55
CA GLN A 191 -3.10 1.96 4.08
C GLN A 191 -2.88 0.58 4.75
N PHE A 192 -3.88 0.03 5.42
CA PHE A 192 -3.86 -1.36 5.91
C PHE A 192 -3.70 -2.35 4.75
N GLU A 193 -4.47 -2.17 3.68
CA GLU A 193 -4.49 -3.06 2.53
C GLU A 193 -3.13 -3.13 1.83
N VAL A 194 -2.49 -1.98 1.54
CA VAL A 194 -1.13 -1.93 0.97
C VAL A 194 -0.14 -2.74 1.82
N GLN A 195 -0.21 -2.59 3.14
CA GLN A 195 0.70 -3.29 4.04
C GLN A 195 0.39 -4.80 4.12
N LEU A 196 -0.89 -5.18 4.12
CA LEU A 196 -1.33 -6.57 4.14
C LEU A 196 -0.96 -7.30 2.85
N GLU A 197 -1.18 -6.69 1.68
CA GLU A 197 -0.88 -7.31 0.38
C GLU A 197 0.63 -7.58 0.24
N ILE A 198 1.48 -6.66 0.69
CA ILE A 198 2.93 -6.88 0.71
C ILE A 198 3.32 -7.96 1.75
N ALA A 199 2.67 -7.99 2.91
CA ALA A 199 2.94 -9.01 3.92
C ALA A 199 2.66 -10.42 3.39
N GLN A 200 1.52 -10.63 2.73
CA GLN A 200 1.14 -11.94 2.20
C GLN A 200 2.02 -12.39 1.01
N ASN A 201 2.51 -11.45 0.18
CA ASN A 201 3.46 -11.73 -0.90
C ASN A 201 4.72 -12.47 -0.41
N THR A 202 5.12 -12.27 0.85
CA THR A 202 6.23 -13.00 1.46
C THR A 202 6.02 -14.52 1.41
N ILE A 203 4.81 -15.01 1.65
CA ILE A 203 4.52 -16.44 1.60
C ILE A 203 4.56 -16.96 0.16
N HIS A 204 3.97 -16.22 -0.78
CA HIS A 204 4.03 -16.55 -2.20
C HIS A 204 5.48 -16.75 -2.67
N HIS A 205 6.34 -15.77 -2.37
CA HIS A 205 7.74 -15.81 -2.77
C HIS A 205 8.51 -16.93 -2.05
N LEU A 206 8.44 -17.02 -0.72
CA LEU A 206 9.25 -17.96 0.05
C LEU A 206 8.79 -19.41 -0.10
N VAL A 207 7.52 -19.68 -0.39
CA VAL A 207 7.04 -21.04 -0.66
C VAL A 207 7.29 -21.46 -2.10
N GLY A 208 7.02 -20.57 -3.07
CA GLY A 208 7.18 -20.88 -4.48
C GLY A 208 8.65 -20.99 -4.90
N GLY A 209 9.48 -20.07 -4.42
CA GLY A 209 10.88 -19.96 -4.78
C GLY A 209 11.06 -19.80 -6.29
N ARG A 210 12.12 -20.39 -6.85
CA ARG A 210 12.51 -20.18 -8.26
C ARG A 210 11.68 -20.96 -9.29
N ASN A 211 10.71 -21.76 -8.86
CA ASN A 211 9.95 -22.57 -9.80
C ASN A 211 8.89 -21.72 -10.52
N LYS A 212 8.85 -21.79 -11.85
CA LYS A 212 7.90 -21.04 -12.69
C LYS A 212 6.44 -21.37 -12.38
N TYR A 213 6.12 -22.64 -12.14
CA TYR A 213 4.77 -23.14 -11.89
C TYR A 213 4.60 -23.34 -10.38
N SER A 214 4.50 -22.24 -9.65
CA SER A 214 4.48 -22.27 -8.18
C SER A 214 3.79 -21.04 -7.58
N MET A 215 3.73 -21.00 -6.25
CA MET A 215 3.23 -19.86 -5.47
C MET A 215 3.94 -18.53 -5.78
N SER A 216 5.16 -18.54 -6.32
CA SER A 216 5.91 -17.30 -6.61
C SER A 216 5.54 -16.65 -7.94
N ASN A 217 4.65 -17.27 -8.73
CA ASN A 217 4.16 -16.75 -10.00
C ASN A 217 2.65 -16.53 -9.94
N LEU A 218 2.21 -15.28 -10.14
CA LEU A 218 0.81 -14.90 -10.06
C LEU A 218 -0.11 -15.77 -10.94
N ASP A 219 0.36 -16.09 -12.14
CA ASP A 219 -0.43 -16.81 -13.14
C ASP A 219 -0.78 -18.22 -12.67
N TYR A 220 0.10 -18.86 -11.88
CA TYR A 220 0.00 -20.28 -11.54
C TYR A 220 -0.18 -20.55 -10.03
N ALA A 221 -0.09 -19.53 -9.18
CA ALA A 221 -0.09 -19.70 -7.72
C ALA A 221 -1.33 -20.45 -7.20
N SER A 222 -2.52 -20.15 -7.72
CA SER A 222 -3.79 -20.76 -7.30
C SER A 222 -3.90 -22.25 -7.58
N TYR A 223 -3.10 -22.79 -8.51
CA TYR A 223 -3.10 -24.23 -8.78
C TYR A 223 -2.44 -25.02 -7.66
N ASP A 224 -1.56 -24.42 -6.86
CA ASP A 224 -0.94 -25.09 -5.74
C ASP A 224 -1.87 -25.07 -4.50
N PRO A 225 -2.30 -26.22 -3.93
CA PRO A 225 -3.32 -26.22 -2.87
C PRO A 225 -2.97 -25.47 -1.58
N ILE A 226 -1.68 -25.23 -1.32
CA ILE A 226 -1.27 -24.41 -0.17
C ILE A 226 -1.77 -22.96 -0.29
N PHE A 227 -2.07 -22.49 -1.51
CA PHE A 227 -2.68 -21.20 -1.79
C PHE A 227 -3.93 -20.96 -0.94
N PHE A 228 -4.84 -21.95 -0.89
CA PHE A 228 -6.11 -21.79 -0.19
C PHE A 228 -5.94 -21.77 1.34
N LEU A 229 -4.96 -22.52 1.87
CA LEU A 229 -4.59 -22.46 3.30
C LEU A 229 -3.95 -21.12 3.67
N HIS A 230 -3.12 -20.59 2.77
CA HIS A 230 -2.48 -19.30 2.91
C HIS A 230 -3.52 -18.17 2.90
N HIS A 231 -4.38 -18.10 1.89
CA HIS A 231 -5.39 -17.06 1.77
C HIS A 231 -6.52 -17.19 2.80
N ALA A 232 -6.81 -18.37 3.33
CA ALA A 232 -7.65 -18.49 4.51
C ALA A 232 -7.02 -17.79 5.72
N ASN A 233 -5.68 -17.75 5.86
CA ASN A 233 -5.04 -16.95 6.91
C ASN A 233 -4.99 -15.45 6.59
N VAL A 234 -4.81 -15.07 5.32
CA VAL A 234 -4.90 -13.65 4.89
C VAL A 234 -6.30 -13.11 5.19
N ASP A 235 -7.34 -13.86 4.83
CA ASP A 235 -8.72 -13.51 5.15
C ASP A 235 -8.97 -13.46 6.65
N ARG A 236 -8.40 -14.39 7.43
CA ARG A 236 -8.44 -14.36 8.89
C ARG A 236 -7.85 -13.07 9.46
N ILE A 237 -6.67 -12.65 8.98
CA ILE A 237 -6.04 -11.39 9.39
C ILE A 237 -6.93 -10.20 9.02
N TYR A 238 -7.58 -10.25 7.86
CA TYR A 238 -8.54 -9.23 7.48
C TYR A 238 -9.77 -9.21 8.41
N THR A 239 -10.30 -10.36 8.83
CA THR A 239 -11.35 -10.42 9.87
C THR A 239 -10.87 -9.88 11.22
N ILE A 240 -9.60 -10.07 11.59
CA ILE A 240 -9.00 -9.46 12.79
C ILE A 240 -9.00 -7.93 12.66
N TYR A 241 -8.59 -7.39 11.52
CA TYR A 241 -8.67 -5.95 11.23
C TYR A 241 -10.10 -5.42 11.36
N GLU A 242 -11.09 -6.10 10.75
CA GLU A 242 -12.50 -5.76 10.87
C GLU A 242 -12.95 -5.75 12.34
N ARG A 243 -12.43 -6.65 13.19
CA ARG A 243 -12.74 -6.67 14.62
C ARG A 243 -12.11 -5.53 15.40
N LEU A 244 -10.91 -5.09 15.03
CA LEU A 244 -10.18 -4.01 15.69
C LEU A 244 -10.80 -2.63 15.44
N TYR A 245 -11.29 -2.39 14.22
CA TYR A 245 -11.71 -1.06 13.77
C TYR A 245 -13.16 -0.97 13.28
N GLY A 246 -13.86 -2.11 13.23
CA GLY A 246 -15.21 -2.22 12.71
C GLY A 246 -15.27 -2.16 11.18
N SER A 247 -16.48 -2.23 10.63
CA SER A 247 -16.75 -1.96 9.22
C SER A 247 -16.81 -0.45 8.90
N GLY A 248 -16.24 0.39 9.76
CA GLY A 248 -16.45 1.84 9.78
C GLY A 248 -16.17 2.43 8.41
N ARG A 249 -17.20 3.05 7.80
CA ARG A 249 -17.24 3.64 6.45
C ARG A 249 -15.86 3.64 5.82
N ILE A 250 -15.52 2.53 5.15
CA ILE A 250 -14.25 2.46 4.44
C ILE A 250 -14.22 3.71 3.58
N ASN A 251 -13.26 4.58 3.86
CA ASN A 251 -13.01 5.75 3.04
C ASN A 251 -12.39 5.21 1.76
N SER A 252 -13.21 4.54 0.95
CA SER A 252 -12.76 3.84 -0.24
C SER A 252 -12.28 4.92 -1.19
N PHE A 253 -10.97 4.91 -1.49
CA PHE A 253 -10.41 5.84 -2.48
C PHE A 253 -11.13 5.73 -3.82
N ASP A 254 -11.62 4.52 -4.16
CA ASP A 254 -12.45 4.28 -5.32
C ASP A 254 -13.76 3.56 -4.95
N VAL A 255 -14.82 4.34 -4.72
CA VAL A 255 -16.18 3.80 -4.46
C VAL A 255 -16.66 2.91 -5.61
N GLN A 256 -16.24 3.18 -6.86
CA GLN A 256 -16.69 2.42 -8.02
C GLN A 256 -16.20 0.97 -7.96
N THR A 257 -14.96 0.74 -7.52
CA THR A 257 -14.44 -0.64 -7.35
C THR A 257 -15.20 -1.43 -6.29
N PHE A 258 -15.74 -0.77 -5.25
CA PHE A 258 -16.47 -1.44 -4.19
C PHE A 258 -17.92 -1.80 -4.54
N ILE A 259 -18.57 -1.05 -5.43
CA ILE A 259 -19.96 -1.27 -5.82
C ILE A 259 -20.11 -2.17 -7.04
N LYS A 260 -19.07 -2.26 -7.88
CA LYS A 260 -19.06 -3.10 -9.07
C LYS A 260 -18.83 -4.56 -8.69
N PRO A 261 -19.58 -5.51 -9.29
CA PRO A 261 -19.30 -6.92 -9.14
C PRO A 261 -17.89 -7.26 -9.64
N VAL A 262 -17.19 -8.13 -8.92
CA VAL A 262 -15.89 -8.64 -9.34
C VAL A 262 -16.03 -9.92 -10.17
N TYR A 263 -15.18 -10.02 -11.18
CA TYR A 263 -15.08 -11.20 -12.05
C TYR A 263 -14.10 -12.23 -11.48
N PRO A 264 -14.28 -13.52 -11.78
CA PRO A 264 -15.39 -14.09 -12.56
C PRO A 264 -16.63 -14.44 -11.71
N PHE A 265 -16.64 -14.10 -10.41
CA PHE A 265 -17.73 -14.48 -9.50
C PHE A 265 -19.11 -13.99 -9.94
N SER A 266 -19.18 -12.83 -10.59
CA SER A 266 -20.44 -12.28 -11.08
C SER A 266 -20.93 -12.87 -12.41
N TRP A 267 -20.20 -13.82 -13.02
CA TRP A 267 -20.62 -14.43 -14.28
C TRP A 267 -21.76 -15.42 -14.06
N GLU A 268 -22.59 -15.57 -15.08
CA GLU A 268 -23.68 -16.56 -15.09
C GLU A 268 -23.17 -18.01 -14.98
N THR A 269 -21.94 -18.25 -15.39
CA THR A 269 -21.28 -19.57 -15.34
C THR A 269 -20.72 -19.93 -13.96
N ASN A 270 -20.73 -19.01 -12.98
CA ASN A 270 -20.29 -19.32 -11.62
C ASN A 270 -21.28 -20.32 -10.97
N PRO A 271 -20.81 -21.52 -10.55
CA PRO A 271 -21.70 -22.57 -10.05
C PRO A 271 -22.28 -22.31 -8.65
N PHE A 272 -21.78 -21.33 -7.89
CA PHE A 272 -22.20 -21.11 -6.51
C PHE A 272 -22.91 -19.76 -6.34
N ASN A 273 -24.19 -19.81 -5.97
CA ASN A 273 -25.02 -18.60 -5.79
C ASN A 273 -24.46 -17.67 -4.71
N ILE A 274 -23.89 -18.21 -3.62
CA ILE A 274 -23.36 -17.40 -2.52
C ILE A 274 -22.25 -16.44 -2.97
N THR A 275 -21.31 -16.87 -3.81
CA THR A 275 -20.24 -16.00 -4.33
C THR A 275 -20.73 -15.11 -5.46
N LYS A 276 -21.72 -15.55 -6.24
CA LYS A 276 -22.37 -14.74 -7.28
C LYS A 276 -23.15 -13.56 -6.69
N ASP A 277 -24.00 -13.83 -5.70
CA ASP A 277 -24.83 -12.84 -5.01
C ASP A 277 -23.99 -11.85 -4.20
N GLN A 278 -22.87 -12.33 -3.64
CA GLN A 278 -21.92 -11.52 -2.86
C GLN A 278 -20.74 -11.00 -3.68
N SER A 279 -20.82 -11.02 -5.02
CA SER A 279 -19.72 -10.62 -5.92
C SER A 279 -19.35 -9.13 -5.84
N LYS A 280 -20.09 -8.30 -5.11
CA LYS A 280 -19.73 -6.89 -4.90
C LYS A 280 -18.84 -6.78 -3.66
N PRO A 281 -17.62 -6.21 -3.73
CA PRO A 281 -16.72 -6.11 -2.57
C PRO A 281 -17.37 -5.48 -1.34
N LYS A 282 -18.30 -4.53 -1.52
CA LYS A 282 -19.04 -3.93 -0.39
C LYS A 282 -19.91 -4.90 0.41
N SER A 283 -20.26 -6.06 -0.12
CA SER A 283 -21.12 -7.04 0.53
C SER A 283 -20.35 -8.20 1.17
N THR A 284 -19.02 -8.21 1.07
CA THR A 284 -18.16 -9.28 1.60
C THR A 284 -17.62 -8.99 3.01
N PHE A 285 -18.04 -7.91 3.66
CA PHE A 285 -17.64 -7.61 5.04
C PHE A 285 -18.28 -8.59 6.02
N THR A 286 -17.51 -9.04 7.02
CA THR A 286 -17.94 -10.09 7.96
C THR A 286 -18.17 -9.60 9.39
N PHE A 287 -17.92 -8.31 9.67
CA PHE A 287 -17.92 -7.75 11.04
C PHE A 287 -19.24 -7.90 11.82
N LYS A 288 -20.40 -7.68 11.18
CA LYS A 288 -21.72 -7.69 11.86
C LYS A 288 -22.46 -9.01 11.68
N HIS A 289 -22.43 -9.53 10.47
CA HIS A 289 -22.97 -10.82 10.06
C HIS A 289 -21.98 -11.37 9.03
N SER A 290 -21.82 -12.69 8.95
CA SER A 290 -21.03 -13.31 7.89
C SER A 290 -21.99 -13.73 6.77
N PRO A 291 -22.24 -12.88 5.75
CA PRO A 291 -23.11 -13.24 4.62
C PRO A 291 -22.54 -14.38 3.78
N LEU A 292 -21.29 -14.76 4.05
CA LEU A 292 -20.52 -15.77 3.34
C LEU A 292 -20.59 -17.16 4.01
N GLY A 293 -21.35 -17.31 5.11
CA GLY A 293 -21.63 -18.62 5.70
C GLY A 293 -20.45 -19.29 6.39
N TYR A 294 -19.37 -18.56 6.72
CA TYR A 294 -18.24 -19.10 7.49
C TYR A 294 -17.88 -18.25 8.71
N LYS A 295 -17.14 -18.84 9.65
CA LYS A 295 -16.49 -18.15 10.79
C LYS A 295 -15.14 -18.77 11.12
N TYR A 296 -14.26 -18.00 11.74
CA TYR A 296 -12.99 -18.53 12.28
C TYR A 296 -13.17 -19.04 13.70
N GLN A 297 -12.55 -20.19 14.02
CA GLN A 297 -12.53 -20.73 15.37
C GLN A 297 -11.75 -19.83 16.36
N ASP A 298 -10.69 -19.19 15.87
CA ASP A 298 -9.76 -18.40 16.68
C ASP A 298 -9.32 -17.16 15.88
N LEU A 299 -9.51 -15.97 16.44
CA LEU A 299 -9.14 -14.68 15.85
C LEU A 299 -7.97 -14.01 16.60
N THR A 300 -7.16 -14.77 17.34
CA THR A 300 -5.94 -14.25 17.99
C THR A 300 -4.76 -14.19 17.02
N LEU A 301 -4.02 -13.08 16.98
CA LEU A 301 -2.79 -13.00 16.19
C LEU A 301 -1.60 -13.38 17.05
N ASN A 302 -0.93 -14.50 16.73
CA ASN A 302 0.19 -15.01 17.54
C ASN A 302 -0.14 -15.14 19.04
N GLY A 303 -1.39 -15.51 19.36
CA GLY A 303 -1.90 -15.63 20.74
C GLY A 303 -2.43 -14.33 21.36
N LEU A 304 -2.32 -13.19 20.68
CA LEU A 304 -2.84 -11.91 21.13
C LEU A 304 -4.30 -11.74 20.69
N ASP A 305 -5.19 -11.49 21.65
CA ASP A 305 -6.56 -11.10 21.35
C ASP A 305 -6.67 -9.62 20.90
N SER A 306 -7.88 -9.15 20.60
CA SER A 306 -8.10 -7.77 20.14
C SER A 306 -7.66 -6.71 21.15
N MET A 307 -7.79 -6.98 22.46
CA MET A 307 -7.41 -6.01 23.50
C MET A 307 -5.89 -5.94 23.63
N ALA A 308 -5.22 -7.10 23.65
CA ALA A 308 -3.77 -7.19 23.67
C ALA A 308 -3.13 -6.58 22.41
N LEU A 309 -3.73 -6.79 21.24
CA LEU A 309 -3.29 -6.16 19.98
C LEU A 309 -3.42 -4.63 20.03
N GLN A 310 -4.55 -4.10 20.49
CA GLN A 310 -4.73 -2.65 20.62
C GLN A 310 -3.71 -2.04 21.59
N LYS A 311 -3.44 -2.72 22.71
CA LYS A 311 -2.41 -2.30 23.67
C LYS A 311 -1.02 -2.28 23.01
N LEU A 312 -0.62 -3.36 22.35
CA LEU A 312 0.67 -3.45 21.67
C LEU A 312 0.83 -2.38 20.57
N ILE A 313 -0.22 -2.15 19.77
CA ILE A 313 -0.24 -1.10 18.74
C ILE A 313 -0.07 0.29 19.36
N LYS A 314 -0.71 0.56 20.50
CA LYS A 314 -0.57 1.83 21.22
C LYS A 314 0.87 2.03 21.68
N GLU A 315 1.46 1.04 22.37
CA GLU A 315 2.84 1.10 22.87
C GLU A 315 3.88 1.30 21.75
N ARG A 316 3.63 0.75 20.56
CA ARG A 316 4.49 0.95 19.38
C ARG A 316 4.42 2.37 18.82
N ARG A 317 3.25 2.99 18.85
CA ARG A 317 3.02 4.35 18.36
C ARG A 317 3.56 5.45 19.28
N GLU A 318 3.74 5.12 20.56
CA GLU A 318 4.37 6.02 21.53
C GLU A 318 5.87 6.20 21.27
N LYS A 319 6.50 5.33 20.48
CA LYS A 319 7.94 5.38 20.19
C LYS A 319 8.22 6.00 18.83
N PRO A 320 9.29 6.82 18.71
CA PRO A 320 9.73 7.33 17.42
C PRO A 320 10.23 6.18 16.53
N ARG A 321 9.92 6.26 15.23
CA ARG A 321 10.24 5.22 14.24
C ARG A 321 10.67 5.81 12.91
N ALA A 322 11.43 5.03 12.16
CA ALA A 322 11.86 5.38 10.82
C ALA A 322 11.38 4.33 9.81
N PHE A 323 10.88 4.81 8.67
CA PHE A 323 10.38 3.97 7.59
C PHE A 323 11.06 4.33 6.27
N ALA A 324 11.41 3.31 5.50
CA ALA A 324 11.62 3.44 4.07
C ALA A 324 10.26 3.45 3.37
N VAL A 325 10.03 4.45 2.52
CA VAL A 325 8.75 4.69 1.85
C VAL A 325 8.87 4.38 0.37
N PHE A 326 8.01 3.49 -0.12
CA PHE A 326 8.02 3.02 -1.50
C PHE A 326 6.71 3.34 -2.21
N ARG A 327 6.81 3.83 -3.46
CA ARG A 327 5.69 3.90 -4.39
C ARG A 327 5.78 2.70 -5.32
N LEU A 328 4.85 1.77 -5.20
CA LEU A 328 4.90 0.49 -5.92
C LEU A 328 3.82 0.45 -6.99
N ASN A 329 4.17 -0.16 -8.11
CA ASN A 329 3.29 -0.43 -9.24
C ASN A 329 3.61 -1.80 -9.84
N SER A 330 2.70 -2.29 -10.69
CA SER A 330 2.87 -3.54 -11.42
C SER A 330 3.99 -3.42 -12.46
N PHE A 331 4.82 -4.45 -12.56
CA PHE A 331 5.76 -4.63 -13.67
C PHE A 331 5.74 -6.06 -14.24
N ARG A 332 4.61 -6.79 -14.05
CA ARG A 332 4.28 -8.08 -14.69
C ARG A 332 5.24 -9.23 -14.41
N THR A 333 5.98 -9.15 -13.31
CA THR A 333 6.79 -10.25 -12.81
C THR A 333 6.92 -10.14 -11.31
N SER A 334 7.07 -11.28 -10.64
CA SER A 334 7.37 -11.28 -9.21
C SER A 334 8.82 -10.86 -8.96
N ALA A 335 9.03 -10.10 -7.90
CA ALA A 335 10.36 -9.65 -7.50
C ALA A 335 10.55 -9.59 -5.99
N GLU A 336 11.81 -9.73 -5.59
CA GLU A 336 12.33 -9.40 -4.27
C GLU A 336 12.96 -8.01 -4.31
N ILE A 337 12.57 -7.14 -3.39
CA ILE A 337 13.12 -5.79 -3.22
C ILE A 337 13.95 -5.80 -1.95
N LYS A 338 15.26 -5.66 -2.09
CA LYS A 338 16.22 -5.57 -0.99
C LYS A 338 16.41 -4.11 -0.60
N VAL A 339 16.19 -3.80 0.67
CA VAL A 339 16.24 -2.46 1.22
C VAL A 339 17.54 -2.26 1.99
N GLN A 340 18.22 -1.14 1.74
CA GLN A 340 19.46 -0.76 2.40
C GLN A 340 19.34 0.65 2.99
N VAL A 341 19.95 0.86 4.16
CA VAL A 341 20.11 2.18 4.78
C VAL A 341 21.54 2.63 4.53
N CYS A 342 21.70 3.78 3.90
CA CYS A 342 23.01 4.28 3.46
C CYS A 342 23.33 5.64 4.09
N ILE A 343 24.58 5.80 4.50
CA ILE A 343 25.13 7.08 4.94
C ILE A 343 25.66 7.81 3.70
N PRO A 344 25.27 9.08 3.47
CA PRO A 344 25.86 9.87 2.39
C PRO A 344 27.38 9.96 2.58
N ALA A 345 28.14 9.68 1.52
CA ALA A 345 29.57 9.98 1.54
C ALA A 345 29.77 11.46 1.90
N SER A 346 30.45 11.73 3.01
CA SER A 346 30.90 13.09 3.30
C SER A 346 31.97 13.48 2.27
N ASN A 347 32.16 14.79 2.05
CA ASN A 347 33.26 15.31 1.22
C ASN A 347 34.68 14.90 1.72
N ALA A 348 34.77 14.12 2.81
CA ALA A 348 35.99 13.64 3.46
C ALA A 348 36.17 12.11 3.34
N GLY A 349 36.21 11.59 2.12
CA GLY A 349 36.90 10.31 1.82
C GLY A 349 36.30 9.02 2.39
N THR A 350 35.08 9.03 2.92
CA THR A 350 34.37 7.80 3.31
C THR A 350 33.51 7.31 2.16
N ASP A 351 33.73 6.08 1.70
CA ASP A 351 32.87 5.39 0.74
C ASP A 351 31.40 5.42 1.22
N ASN A 352 30.45 5.44 0.27
CA ASN A 352 29.02 5.25 0.59
C ASN A 352 28.86 3.93 1.35
N TYR A 353 28.64 3.99 2.67
CA TYR A 353 28.40 2.82 3.50
C TYR A 353 26.90 2.54 3.58
N CYS A 354 26.52 1.31 3.24
CA CYS A 354 25.14 0.83 3.25
C CYS A 354 25.01 -0.43 4.10
N GLU A 355 23.96 -0.50 4.90
CA GLU A 355 23.59 -1.67 5.69
C GLU A 355 22.27 -2.26 5.20
N TYR A 356 22.24 -3.58 5.05
CA TYR A 356 21.02 -4.29 4.65
C TYR A 356 19.98 -4.21 5.77
N ALA A 357 18.82 -3.64 5.44
CA ALA A 357 17.70 -3.50 6.37
C ALA A 357 16.72 -4.67 6.31
N GLY A 358 16.62 -5.32 5.16
CA GLY A 358 15.70 -6.43 4.93
C GLY A 358 15.17 -6.43 3.50
N ALA A 359 14.15 -7.25 3.24
CA ALA A 359 13.51 -7.31 1.94
C ALA A 359 12.01 -7.50 2.07
N PHE A 360 11.28 -7.06 1.06
CA PHE A 360 9.87 -7.36 0.84
C PHE A 360 9.67 -7.85 -0.59
N PHE A 361 8.48 -8.37 -0.88
CA PHE A 361 8.20 -9.09 -2.11
C PHE A 361 7.00 -8.52 -2.84
N LEU A 362 7.09 -8.51 -4.16
CA LEU A 362 5.97 -8.25 -5.06
C LEU A 362 5.66 -9.53 -5.82
N LEU A 363 4.38 -9.91 -5.82
CA LEU A 363 3.83 -10.96 -6.65
C LEU A 363 3.38 -10.34 -7.97
N GLY A 364 3.71 -10.99 -9.08
CA GLY A 364 3.30 -10.54 -10.41
C GLY A 364 3.43 -11.65 -11.44
N GLY A 365 2.87 -11.39 -12.61
CA GLY A 365 2.89 -12.35 -13.72
C GLY A 365 2.56 -11.69 -15.06
N PRO A 366 2.89 -12.34 -16.19
CA PRO A 366 2.56 -11.84 -17.51
C PRO A 366 1.09 -11.48 -17.74
N LEU A 367 0.16 -12.18 -17.07
CA LEU A 367 -1.29 -11.97 -17.20
C LEU A 367 -1.85 -10.95 -16.19
N GLU A 368 -1.00 -10.30 -15.41
CA GLU A 368 -1.37 -9.34 -14.37
C GLU A 368 -2.08 -8.11 -14.95
N MET A 369 -3.16 -7.68 -14.29
CA MET A 369 -3.77 -6.38 -14.53
C MET A 369 -2.85 -5.26 -14.04
N PRO A 370 -2.53 -4.24 -14.87
CA PRO A 370 -1.73 -3.11 -14.41
C PRO A 370 -2.34 -2.42 -13.19
N TRP A 371 -1.51 -2.14 -12.19
CA TRP A 371 -1.92 -1.50 -10.94
C TRP A 371 -0.84 -0.56 -10.42
N ALA A 372 -1.25 0.39 -9.58
CA ALA A 372 -0.38 1.22 -8.77
C ALA A 372 -1.08 1.47 -7.44
N PHE A 373 -0.39 1.28 -6.32
CA PHE A 373 -1.01 1.56 -5.04
C PHE A 373 -1.30 3.05 -4.89
N SER A 374 -2.50 3.38 -4.42
CA SER A 374 -2.89 4.75 -4.11
C SER A 374 -2.09 5.33 -2.94
N ASN A 375 -1.70 4.48 -2.00
CA ASN A 375 -0.90 4.84 -0.82
C ASN A 375 0.50 4.22 -0.92
N PRO A 376 1.54 4.88 -0.38
CA PRO A 376 2.86 4.30 -0.34
C PRO A 376 2.95 3.13 0.66
N TYR A 377 3.85 2.19 0.36
CA TYR A 377 4.24 1.13 1.28
C TYR A 377 5.31 1.65 2.25
N TYR A 378 5.15 1.36 3.55
CA TYR A 378 6.12 1.75 4.57
C TYR A 378 6.80 0.53 5.16
N PHE A 379 8.09 0.38 4.86
CA PHE A 379 8.98 -0.65 5.39
C PHE A 379 9.72 -0.10 6.60
N GLU A 380 9.59 -0.73 7.77
CA GLU A 380 10.23 -0.22 8.98
C GLU A 380 11.75 -0.46 8.98
N VAL A 381 12.54 0.61 9.13
CA VAL A 381 14.01 0.57 9.17
C VAL A 381 14.59 0.98 10.52
N THR A 382 13.74 1.28 11.51
CA THR A 382 14.12 1.74 12.87
C THR A 382 15.28 0.94 13.46
N LYS A 383 15.19 -0.40 13.49
CA LYS A 383 16.22 -1.27 14.07
C LYS A 383 17.57 -1.15 13.35
N THR A 384 17.55 -1.01 12.02
CA THR A 384 18.76 -0.88 11.20
C THR A 384 19.42 0.48 11.43
N VAL A 385 18.64 1.56 11.42
CA VAL A 385 19.13 2.93 11.68
C VAL A 385 19.75 3.02 13.08
N GLN A 386 19.10 2.44 14.09
CA GLN A 386 19.62 2.36 15.47
C GLN A 386 20.89 1.52 15.56
N ARG A 387 20.97 0.38 14.85
CA ARG A 387 22.17 -0.46 14.78
C ARG A 387 23.36 0.28 14.15
N MET A 388 23.09 1.12 13.15
CA MET A 388 24.08 2.02 12.54
C MET A 388 24.44 3.22 13.43
N LYS A 389 23.81 3.37 14.61
CA LYS A 389 23.99 4.50 15.55
C LYS A 389 23.66 5.86 14.92
N LEU A 390 22.70 5.89 14.02
CA LEU A 390 22.21 7.11 13.39
C LEU A 390 20.95 7.62 14.13
N PRO A 391 20.75 8.95 14.21
CA PRO A 391 19.47 9.52 14.63
C PRO A 391 18.35 9.08 13.66
N LEU A 392 17.15 8.81 14.17
CA LEU A 392 16.02 8.37 13.34
C LEU A 392 15.53 9.47 12.37
N ASP A 393 15.69 10.72 12.76
CA ASP A 393 15.46 11.95 12.00
C ASP A 393 16.75 12.49 11.33
N GLY A 394 17.83 11.70 11.35
CA GLY A 394 19.14 12.07 10.85
C GLY A 394 19.26 12.05 9.32
N ASN A 395 20.43 12.48 8.83
CA ASN A 395 20.74 12.50 7.41
C ASN A 395 21.27 11.14 6.92
N TYR A 396 20.34 10.28 6.51
CA TYR A 396 20.62 9.02 5.81
C TYR A 396 19.62 8.83 4.67
N ARG A 397 19.96 7.94 3.72
CA ARG A 397 19.10 7.63 2.57
C ARG A 397 18.75 6.15 2.51
N ILE A 398 17.71 5.86 1.75
CA ILE A 398 17.31 4.47 1.44
C ILE A 398 17.73 4.16 0.02
N GLU A 399 18.42 3.04 -0.15
CA GLU A 399 18.67 2.43 -1.45
C GLU A 399 17.88 1.14 -1.55
N ALA A 400 17.48 0.78 -2.77
CA ALA A 400 16.76 -0.47 -3.01
C ALA A 400 17.23 -1.15 -4.28
N GLU A 401 17.40 -2.46 -4.20
CA GLU A 401 17.75 -3.31 -5.33
C GLU A 401 16.61 -4.28 -5.60
N ILE A 402 16.22 -4.39 -6.87
CA ILE A 402 15.12 -5.27 -7.29
C ILE A 402 15.67 -6.49 -8.04
N TYR A 403 15.21 -7.67 -7.65
CA TYR A 403 15.59 -8.95 -8.25
C TYR A 403 14.35 -9.73 -8.65
N SER A 404 14.28 -10.18 -9.89
CA SER A 404 13.26 -11.15 -10.31
C SER A 404 13.35 -12.43 -9.48
N VAL A 405 12.28 -13.23 -9.45
CA VAL A 405 12.27 -14.55 -8.79
C VAL A 405 13.40 -15.48 -9.27
N ASN A 406 13.87 -15.32 -10.51
CA ASN A 406 14.99 -16.10 -11.06
C ASN A 406 16.37 -15.63 -10.57
N GLY A 407 16.43 -14.53 -9.81
CA GLY A 407 17.66 -13.93 -9.28
C GLY A 407 18.32 -12.90 -10.21
N ALA A 408 17.74 -12.61 -11.38
CA ALA A 408 18.24 -11.56 -12.24
C ALA A 408 17.89 -10.18 -11.66
N ARG A 409 18.88 -9.29 -11.54
CA ARG A 409 18.68 -7.90 -11.14
C ARG A 409 17.85 -7.17 -12.20
N LEU A 410 16.80 -6.50 -11.78
CA LEU A 410 15.98 -5.65 -12.65
C LEU A 410 16.53 -4.20 -12.63
N PRO A 411 16.35 -3.44 -13.72
CA PRO A 411 16.71 -2.03 -13.78
C PRO A 411 16.05 -1.17 -12.69
N ASP A 412 16.77 -0.16 -12.21
CA ASP A 412 16.30 0.69 -11.11
C ASP A 412 15.06 1.55 -11.48
N TYR A 413 14.79 1.79 -12.78
CA TYR A 413 13.62 2.57 -13.22
C TYR A 413 12.27 1.90 -12.92
N PHE A 414 12.25 0.59 -12.61
CA PHE A 414 11.02 -0.10 -12.17
C PHE A 414 10.56 0.35 -10.79
N LEU A 415 11.43 0.98 -10.00
CA LEU A 415 11.13 1.43 -8.65
C LEU A 415 11.50 2.92 -8.51
N PRO A 416 10.52 3.83 -8.34
CA PRO A 416 10.83 5.21 -7.97
C PRO A 416 11.69 5.25 -6.71
N HIS A 417 12.63 6.19 -6.66
CA HIS A 417 13.58 6.30 -5.53
C HIS A 417 12.83 6.35 -4.19
N PRO A 418 13.11 5.42 -3.26
CA PRO A 418 12.49 5.43 -1.94
C PRO A 418 13.01 6.58 -1.09
N PHE A 419 12.20 7.04 -0.14
CA PHE A 419 12.61 8.10 0.79
C PHE A 419 12.37 7.69 2.23
N VAL A 420 12.98 8.44 3.15
CA VAL A 420 12.84 8.21 4.59
C VAL A 420 11.59 8.95 5.11
N SER A 421 10.78 8.26 5.91
CA SER A 421 9.75 8.88 6.75
C SER A 421 10.10 8.63 8.20
N PHE A 422 10.46 9.72 8.89
CA PHE A 422 10.49 9.75 10.34
C PHE A 422 9.06 9.92 10.87
N ARG A 423 8.71 9.16 11.91
CA ARG A 423 7.47 9.31 12.65
C ARG A 423 7.81 9.55 14.12
N PRO A 424 7.51 10.74 14.66
CA PRO A 424 7.67 11.00 16.08
C PRO A 424 6.76 10.07 16.90
N GLY A 425 7.13 9.83 18.16
CA GLY A 425 6.24 9.20 19.12
C GLY A 425 5.00 10.07 19.33
N SER A 426 3.87 9.45 19.69
CA SER A 426 2.59 10.17 19.79
C SER A 426 2.56 11.34 20.77
N GLU A 427 3.47 11.37 21.74
CA GLU A 427 3.61 12.44 22.75
C GLU A 427 4.79 13.38 22.47
N ASP A 428 5.60 13.09 21.44
CA ASP A 428 6.73 13.92 21.08
C ASP A 428 6.26 15.25 20.50
N LYS A 429 6.95 16.33 20.85
CA LYS A 429 6.69 17.68 20.33
C LYS A 429 7.98 18.25 19.77
N ASP A 430 7.87 18.90 18.61
CA ASP A 430 8.97 19.65 18.06
C ASP A 430 9.42 20.74 19.06
N PRO A 431 10.74 21.00 19.18
CA PRO A 431 11.23 22.06 20.04
C PRO A 431 10.56 23.40 19.72
N PRO A 432 10.13 24.19 20.72
CA PRO A 432 9.58 25.51 20.46
C PRO A 432 10.64 26.40 19.84
N ILE A 433 10.22 27.27 18.91
CA ILE A 433 11.09 28.32 18.35
C ILE A 433 11.61 29.17 19.51
N GLN A 434 12.92 29.33 19.62
CA GLN A 434 13.49 30.12 20.71
C GLN A 434 13.30 31.60 20.43
N ARG A 435 13.13 32.40 21.50
CA ARG A 435 12.95 33.86 21.37
C ARG A 435 14.17 34.56 20.75
N SER A 436 15.35 33.93 20.79
CA SER A 436 16.56 34.35 20.08
C SER A 436 16.47 34.22 18.57
N ASP A 437 15.61 33.33 18.07
CA ASP A 437 15.45 33.04 16.64
C ASP A 437 14.47 34.02 15.97
N VAL A 438 13.80 34.86 16.76
CA VAL A 438 12.89 35.90 16.29
C VAL A 438 13.68 37.18 16.07
N THR A 439 13.90 37.53 14.80
CA THR A 439 14.49 38.82 14.41
C THR A 439 13.66 39.97 14.98
N LYS A 440 14.30 40.94 15.64
CA LYS A 440 13.61 42.14 16.15
C LYS A 440 13.04 43.03 15.03
N ASP A 441 13.68 43.00 13.86
CA ASP A 441 13.28 43.76 12.67
C ASP A 441 12.41 42.92 11.73
N VAL A 442 11.16 42.66 12.15
CA VAL A 442 10.19 41.90 11.37
C VAL A 442 9.57 42.79 10.29
N THR A 443 9.68 42.37 9.04
CA THR A 443 8.97 42.97 7.91
C THR A 443 7.53 42.46 7.86
N VAL A 444 6.57 43.37 7.64
CA VAL A 444 5.15 43.01 7.55
C VAL A 444 4.73 42.85 6.08
N ARG A 445 4.17 41.68 5.74
CA ARG A 445 3.49 41.44 4.47
C ARG A 445 2.01 41.79 4.61
N LYS A 446 1.52 42.70 3.78
CA LYS A 446 0.13 43.16 3.80
C LYS A 446 -0.66 42.56 2.64
N ASP A 447 -1.97 42.45 2.84
CA ASP A 447 -2.90 42.24 1.75
C ASP A 447 -2.81 43.43 0.77
N VAL A 448 -2.77 43.15 -0.53
CA VAL A 448 -2.74 44.17 -1.59
C VAL A 448 -3.87 45.19 -1.46
N ASP A 449 -5.05 44.77 -0.96
CA ASP A 449 -6.21 45.65 -0.77
C ASP A 449 -6.05 46.63 0.40
N ARG A 450 -5.06 46.39 1.27
CA ARG A 450 -4.79 47.18 2.48
C ARG A 450 -3.56 48.07 2.35
N LEU A 451 -2.93 48.07 1.17
CA LEU A 451 -1.79 48.93 0.90
C LEU A 451 -2.23 50.39 0.83
N SER A 452 -1.49 51.28 1.49
CA SER A 452 -1.69 52.71 1.30
C SER A 452 -1.23 53.13 -0.09
N ARG A 453 -1.64 54.33 -0.54
CA ARG A 453 -1.21 54.86 -1.83
C ARG A 453 0.30 55.05 -1.88
N GLU A 454 0.89 55.48 -0.77
CA GLU A 454 2.34 55.64 -0.60
C GLU A 454 3.05 54.30 -0.72
N GLU A 455 2.53 53.25 -0.06
CA GLU A 455 3.08 51.90 -0.15
C GLU A 455 3.03 51.34 -1.57
N VAL A 456 1.93 51.58 -2.29
CA VAL A 456 1.77 51.19 -3.71
C VAL A 456 2.79 51.90 -4.60
N VAL A 457 2.95 53.22 -4.44
CA VAL A 457 3.90 54.02 -5.23
C VAL A 457 5.34 53.58 -4.95
N GLU A 458 5.71 53.41 -3.68
CA GLU A 458 7.06 52.98 -3.31
C GLU A 458 7.35 51.56 -3.79
N LEU A 459 6.40 50.62 -3.68
CA LEU A 459 6.56 49.27 -4.23
C LEU A 459 6.76 49.29 -5.75
N ARG A 460 5.96 50.07 -6.49
CA ARG A 460 6.12 50.21 -7.95
C ARG A 460 7.50 50.74 -8.31
N ARG A 461 7.98 51.78 -7.62
CA ARG A 461 9.31 52.37 -7.82
C ARG A 461 10.44 51.38 -7.53
N VAL A 462 10.37 50.71 -6.38
CA VAL A 462 11.39 49.73 -5.95
C VAL A 462 11.41 48.52 -6.89
N MET A 463 10.25 48.03 -7.31
CA MET A 463 10.14 46.92 -8.26
C MET A 463 10.72 47.28 -9.63
N GLN A 464 10.46 48.50 -10.13
CA GLN A 464 11.09 49.00 -11.35
C GLN A 464 12.62 49.05 -11.25
N ASN A 465 13.15 49.48 -10.10
CA ASN A 465 14.60 49.49 -9.86
C ASN A 465 15.17 48.06 -9.82
N LEU A 466 14.46 47.11 -9.19
CA LEU A 466 14.85 45.71 -9.16
C LEU A 466 14.86 45.06 -10.56
N GLN A 467 13.90 45.41 -11.43
CA GLN A 467 13.83 44.91 -12.81
C GLN A 467 14.92 45.48 -13.72
N LYS A 468 15.35 46.72 -13.46
CA LYS A 468 16.45 47.37 -14.20
C LYS A 468 17.81 46.82 -13.80
N ASP A 469 17.95 46.29 -12.59
CA ASP A 469 19.19 45.71 -12.11
C ASP A 469 19.55 44.44 -12.89
N LYS A 470 20.75 44.44 -13.50
CA LYS A 470 21.31 43.34 -14.30
C LYS A 470 22.35 42.52 -13.55
N SER A 471 22.60 42.83 -12.27
CA SER A 471 23.46 42.04 -11.41
C SER A 471 22.79 40.71 -11.03
N VAL A 472 23.55 39.86 -10.35
CA VAL A 472 23.05 38.61 -9.76
C VAL A 472 21.99 38.84 -8.66
N GLU A 473 21.85 40.08 -8.15
CA GLU A 473 20.79 40.47 -7.22
C GLU A 473 19.57 41.10 -7.91
N GLY A 474 19.56 41.14 -9.26
CA GLY A 474 18.48 41.69 -10.06
C GLY A 474 17.31 40.72 -10.26
N TYR A 475 16.18 41.25 -10.73
CA TYR A 475 14.95 40.46 -10.92
C TYR A 475 15.14 39.24 -11.83
N GLN A 476 15.89 39.39 -12.92
CA GLN A 476 16.10 38.32 -13.91
C GLN A 476 16.83 37.12 -13.28
N ALA A 477 17.93 37.37 -12.57
CA ALA A 477 18.69 36.32 -11.89
C ALA A 477 17.84 35.58 -10.85
N MET A 478 16.98 36.28 -10.11
CA MET A 478 16.05 35.64 -9.15
C MET A 478 14.96 34.82 -9.83
N ALA A 479 14.41 35.31 -10.95
CA ALA A 479 13.38 34.58 -11.71
C ALA A 479 13.94 33.26 -12.29
N GLU A 480 15.22 33.26 -12.66
CA GLU A 480 15.93 32.08 -13.18
C GLU A 480 16.02 30.93 -12.17
N PHE A 481 15.95 31.21 -10.86
CA PHE A 481 15.99 30.19 -9.81
C PHE A 481 14.80 29.23 -9.92
N HIS A 482 13.65 29.69 -10.41
CA HIS A 482 12.44 28.88 -10.46
C HIS A 482 12.40 27.92 -11.64
N GLY A 483 12.91 28.32 -12.80
CA GLY A 483 12.72 27.57 -14.05
C GLY A 483 13.91 27.66 -14.98
N ASN A 484 13.72 28.27 -16.14
CA ASN A 484 14.75 28.47 -17.16
C ASN A 484 15.85 29.41 -16.61
N PRO A 485 17.15 29.13 -16.79
CA PRO A 485 17.79 28.19 -17.72
C PRO A 485 17.91 26.73 -17.23
N GLY A 486 17.36 26.40 -16.05
CA GLY A 486 17.60 25.12 -15.39
C GLY A 486 19.02 25.07 -14.82
N MET A 487 19.17 25.32 -13.52
CA MET A 487 20.49 25.42 -12.87
C MET A 487 20.84 24.22 -11.98
N CYS A 488 19.96 23.21 -11.91
CA CYS A 488 20.10 22.07 -11.02
C CYS A 488 20.46 20.78 -11.79
N PRO A 489 21.26 19.86 -11.21
CA PRO A 489 21.89 19.95 -9.89
C PRO A 489 23.09 20.92 -9.85
N HIS A 490 23.65 21.28 -11.00
CA HIS A 490 24.68 22.30 -11.14
C HIS A 490 24.50 23.02 -12.49
N PRO A 491 24.84 24.32 -12.63
CA PRO A 491 24.67 25.07 -13.88
C PRO A 491 25.40 24.49 -15.10
N THR A 492 26.41 23.65 -14.87
CA THR A 492 27.24 23.00 -15.89
C THR A 492 26.91 21.52 -16.12
N SER A 493 25.88 20.98 -15.46
CA SER A 493 25.47 19.59 -15.65
C SER A 493 24.96 19.34 -17.07
N GLN A 494 25.14 18.12 -17.60
CA GLN A 494 24.61 17.76 -18.92
C GLN A 494 23.08 17.65 -18.90
N ASP A 495 22.50 17.06 -17.84
CA ASP A 495 21.06 16.95 -17.61
C ASP A 495 20.60 18.05 -16.64
N ARG A 496 20.47 19.28 -17.16
CA ARG A 496 20.00 20.43 -16.38
C ARG A 496 18.49 20.37 -16.20
N LYS A 497 18.06 20.60 -14.95
CA LYS A 497 16.65 20.62 -14.55
C LYS A 497 16.32 21.94 -13.88
N TYR A 498 15.03 22.25 -13.85
CA TYR A 498 14.51 23.35 -13.04
C TYR A 498 14.78 23.08 -11.57
N CYS A 499 15.14 24.14 -10.84
CA CYS A 499 15.46 24.03 -9.42
C CYS A 499 14.24 24.12 -8.51
N SER A 500 13.08 24.53 -9.03
CA SER A 500 11.85 24.60 -8.24
C SER A 500 11.40 23.21 -7.77
N ASN A 501 11.18 23.10 -6.46
CA ASN A 501 10.64 21.88 -5.88
C ASN A 501 9.13 21.83 -6.12
N LEU A 502 8.69 21.04 -7.10
CA LEU A 502 7.28 20.82 -7.44
C LEU A 502 6.86 19.39 -7.09
N GLY A 503 5.64 19.22 -6.57
CA GLY A 503 5.09 17.89 -6.24
C GLY A 503 5.80 17.18 -5.08
N GLN A 504 6.50 17.92 -4.21
CA GLN A 504 7.28 17.40 -3.09
C GLN A 504 6.90 18.11 -1.78
N PRO A 505 7.10 17.49 -0.59
CA PRO A 505 6.87 18.15 0.71
C PRO A 505 7.73 19.40 0.94
N SER A 506 8.84 19.53 0.21
CA SER A 506 9.72 20.70 0.21
C SER A 506 9.18 21.87 -0.63
N PHE A 507 8.08 21.71 -1.37
CA PHE A 507 7.44 22.77 -2.18
C PHE A 507 7.24 24.08 -1.38
N PRO A 508 6.53 24.10 -0.23
CA PRO A 508 6.32 25.34 0.50
C PRO A 508 7.62 25.93 1.08
N HIS A 509 8.61 25.09 1.38
CA HIS A 509 9.89 25.50 1.94
C HIS A 509 10.75 26.24 0.90
N TRP A 510 10.86 25.65 -0.29
CA TRP A 510 11.61 26.23 -1.41
C TRP A 510 11.01 27.56 -1.84
N HIS A 511 9.68 27.62 -2.01
CA HIS A 511 8.99 28.85 -2.41
C HIS A 511 9.03 29.92 -1.31
N ARG A 512 9.00 29.53 -0.03
CA ARG A 512 9.21 30.46 1.08
C ARG A 512 10.57 31.16 0.97
N LEU A 513 11.65 30.43 0.72
CA LEU A 513 12.98 31.00 0.54
C LEU A 513 13.07 31.88 -0.71
N MET A 514 12.43 31.50 -1.80
CA MET A 514 12.37 32.33 -3.00
C MET A 514 11.70 33.69 -2.72
N ILE A 515 10.57 33.69 -2.00
CA ILE A 515 9.89 34.94 -1.63
C ILE A 515 10.71 35.77 -0.64
N VAL A 516 11.45 35.15 0.28
CA VAL A 516 12.38 35.87 1.17
C VAL A 516 13.48 36.56 0.37
N GLN A 517 14.05 35.90 -0.65
CA GLN A 517 15.06 36.53 -1.52
C GLN A 517 14.50 37.75 -2.27
N LEU A 518 13.27 37.66 -2.80
CA LEU A 518 12.61 38.81 -3.41
C LEU A 518 12.38 39.94 -2.41
N GLU A 519 11.91 39.61 -1.20
CA GLU A 519 11.66 40.58 -0.13
C GLU A 519 12.93 41.32 0.29
N ASP A 520 14.05 40.61 0.51
CA ASP A 520 15.33 41.21 0.84
C ASP A 520 15.84 42.13 -0.29
N ALA A 521 15.62 41.73 -1.55
CA ALA A 521 15.97 42.54 -2.71
C ALA A 521 15.16 43.85 -2.78
N LEU A 522 13.86 43.80 -2.47
CA LEU A 522 13.01 44.99 -2.38
C LEU A 522 13.43 45.87 -1.19
N ARG A 523 13.72 45.28 -0.03
CA ARG A 523 14.16 46.02 1.17
C ARG A 523 15.48 46.74 0.97
N LYS A 524 16.49 46.08 0.38
CA LYS A 524 17.79 46.70 0.01
C LYS A 524 17.62 47.93 -0.88
N ARG A 525 16.53 47.99 -1.64
CA ARG A 525 16.20 49.09 -2.55
C ARG A 525 15.20 50.08 -1.96
N GLY A 526 14.90 49.98 -0.67
CA GLY A 526 14.12 50.96 0.09
C GLY A 526 12.63 50.66 0.22
N SER A 527 12.18 49.42 -0.01
CA SER A 527 10.76 49.09 0.21
C SER A 527 10.39 49.23 1.70
N PRO A 528 9.30 49.95 2.04
CA PRO A 528 8.87 50.15 3.42
C PRO A 528 8.14 48.93 4.00
N ILE A 529 7.78 47.95 3.17
CA ILE A 529 6.99 46.78 3.53
C ILE A 529 7.54 45.50 2.91
N GLY A 530 7.01 44.37 3.36
CA GLY A 530 7.30 43.07 2.77
C GLY A 530 6.59 42.88 1.44
N VAL A 531 6.86 41.76 0.77
CA VAL A 531 6.14 41.39 -0.46
C VAL A 531 4.65 41.25 -0.11
N PRO A 532 3.75 42.05 -0.72
CA PRO A 532 2.33 41.96 -0.41
C PRO A 532 1.75 40.64 -0.95
N TYR A 533 0.66 40.18 -0.37
CA TYR A 533 -0.07 39.00 -0.83
C TYR A 533 -1.43 39.39 -1.41
N TRP A 534 -1.84 38.69 -2.46
CA TRP A 534 -3.19 38.78 -3.01
C TRP A 534 -4.03 37.62 -2.45
N ASP A 535 -5.00 37.94 -1.60
CA ASP A 535 -5.92 36.95 -1.06
C ASP A 535 -7.03 36.61 -2.06
N TRP A 536 -6.67 35.77 -3.03
CA TRP A 536 -7.58 35.22 -4.04
C TRP A 536 -8.65 34.28 -3.45
N THR A 537 -8.59 33.95 -2.16
CA THR A 537 -9.61 33.11 -1.50
C THR A 537 -10.89 33.87 -1.18
N LYS A 538 -10.86 35.22 -1.21
CA LYS A 538 -12.05 36.05 -1.07
C LYS A 538 -12.96 35.93 -2.30
N LEU A 539 -14.26 36.07 -2.08
CA LEU A 539 -15.27 36.11 -3.15
C LEU A 539 -15.10 37.36 -4.02
N ASN A 540 -15.40 37.24 -5.31
CA ASN A 540 -15.37 38.34 -6.29
C ASN A 540 -14.01 39.06 -6.38
N THR A 541 -12.91 38.34 -6.18
CA THR A 541 -11.56 38.87 -6.39
C THR A 541 -11.29 39.05 -7.87
N SER A 542 -10.70 40.20 -8.22
CA SER A 542 -10.14 40.47 -9.54
C SER A 542 -8.62 40.67 -9.41
N ILE A 543 -7.93 40.71 -10.54
CA ILE A 543 -6.49 41.06 -10.54
C ILE A 543 -6.34 42.42 -9.84
N PRO A 544 -5.53 42.52 -8.77
CA PRO A 544 -5.37 43.77 -8.02
C PRO A 544 -4.86 44.88 -8.94
N LEU A 545 -5.36 46.11 -8.78
CA LEU A 545 -4.96 47.27 -9.59
C LEU A 545 -3.43 47.48 -9.60
N LEU A 546 -2.75 47.12 -8.51
CA LEU A 546 -1.29 47.11 -8.43
C LEU A 546 -0.62 46.37 -9.60
N ALA A 547 -1.24 45.28 -10.08
CA ALA A 547 -0.76 44.41 -11.15
C ALA A 547 -1.61 44.46 -12.45
N ALA A 548 -2.83 45.01 -12.41
CA ALA A 548 -3.70 45.12 -13.58
C ALA A 548 -3.41 46.34 -14.44
N ASP A 549 -3.00 47.45 -13.82
CA ASP A 549 -2.77 48.71 -14.55
C ASP A 549 -1.46 48.63 -15.37
N PRO A 550 -1.49 48.91 -16.69
CA PRO A 550 -0.28 48.92 -17.51
C PRO A 550 0.65 50.11 -17.19
N ASP A 551 0.06 51.21 -16.72
CA ASP A 551 0.75 52.47 -16.44
C ASP A 551 0.37 53.00 -15.05
N TYR A 552 1.23 53.80 -14.44
CA TYR A 552 0.88 54.59 -13.26
C TYR A 552 1.53 55.97 -13.28
N ILE A 553 0.91 56.92 -12.58
CA ILE A 553 1.42 58.29 -12.44
C ILE A 553 2.39 58.33 -11.24
N ASP A 554 3.66 58.63 -11.49
CA ASP A 554 4.66 58.85 -10.45
C ASP A 554 4.49 60.27 -9.86
N PRO A 555 4.07 60.39 -8.58
CA PRO A 555 3.82 61.68 -7.96
C PRO A 555 5.09 62.54 -7.80
N TYR A 556 6.28 61.93 -7.81
CA TYR A 556 7.55 62.67 -7.65
C TYR A 556 8.06 63.26 -8.95
N ARG A 557 7.63 62.77 -10.12
CA ARG A 557 8.02 63.30 -11.43
C ARG A 557 7.18 64.50 -11.89
N GLN A 558 5.97 64.66 -11.37
CA GLN A 558 5.10 65.79 -11.74
C GLN A 558 5.44 67.11 -11.02
N VAL A 559 6.22 67.10 -9.94
CA VAL A 559 6.61 68.34 -9.23
C VAL A 559 7.51 69.25 -10.10
N ASN A 560 8.17 68.71 -11.13
CA ASN A 560 9.02 69.46 -12.04
C ASN A 560 8.30 70.11 -13.25
N LEU A 561 6.98 70.00 -13.35
CA LEU A 561 6.21 70.61 -14.45
C LEU A 561 5.50 71.93 -14.07
N CYS A 562 5.61 72.39 -12.81
CA CYS A 562 4.98 73.63 -12.34
C CYS A 562 5.94 74.85 -12.23
N TYR A 563 7.15 74.77 -12.78
CA TYR A 563 8.03 75.94 -12.96
C TYR A 563 8.32 76.17 -14.44
N ASN A 564 7.31 76.64 -15.18
CA ASN A 564 7.50 77.51 -16.34
C ASN A 564 6.17 78.23 -16.63
N ILE A 565 5.87 79.23 -15.79
CA ILE A 565 5.03 80.36 -16.18
C ILE A 565 5.97 81.56 -16.29
N THR A 566 6.35 81.92 -17.52
CA THR A 566 6.55 83.30 -17.99
C THR A 566 6.74 83.26 -19.51
N GLY A 567 5.81 83.87 -20.23
CA GLY A 567 5.78 84.01 -21.69
C GLY A 567 4.40 84.48 -22.11
#